data_AF-A0A6V7L3K3-F1
#
_entry.id   AF-A0A6V7L3K3-F1
#
_cell.length_a   1.000
_cell.length_b   1.000
_cell.length_c   1.000
_cell.angle_alpha   90.00
_cell.angle_beta   90.00
_cell.angle_gamma   90.00
#
_symmetry.space_group_name_H-M   'P 1'
#
loop_
_entity.id
_entity.type
_entity.pdbx_description
1 polymer ?
#
loop_
_entity_poly.entity_id
_entity_poly.type
_entity_poly.pdbx_seq_one_letter_code
_entity_poly.pdbx_strand_id
1 'polypeptide(L)'
;RYYSANQLPTHPCLQLIANSEQVLSIHASRRLLTYKKLREPQDDDLASTVNILDFREMYFALRDETRKEKRMKRAAERAQNKAEWERRCRESTER
;
A
#
# COMPACT_ATOMS: atom_id res chain seq x y z
N ARG A 1 4.74 3.91 -5.36
CA ARG A 1 3.69 3.40 -6.25
C ARG A 1 4.37 2.85 -7.50
N TYR A 2 4.63 1.55 -7.58
CA TYR A 2 5.18 0.95 -8.80
C TYR A 2 4.32 -0.24 -9.18
N TYR A 3 3.22 0.06 -9.87
CA TYR A 3 2.45 -0.94 -10.58
C TYR A 3 3.09 -1.15 -11.95
N SER A 4 3.37 -2.39 -12.31
CA SER A 4 3.74 -2.77 -13.67
C SER A 4 2.80 -3.84 -14.18
N ALA A 5 2.21 -3.63 -15.35
CA ALA A 5 1.33 -4.62 -15.98
C ALA A 5 2.05 -5.95 -16.26
N ASN A 6 3.38 -5.91 -16.41
CA ASN A 6 4.22 -7.10 -16.63
C ASN A 6 4.32 -8.00 -15.39
N GLN A 7 3.86 -7.53 -14.23
CA GLN A 7 3.81 -8.30 -12.98
C GLN A 7 2.45 -8.97 -12.77
N LEU A 8 1.49 -8.79 -13.68
CA LEU A 8 0.22 -9.48 -13.60
C LEU A 8 0.41 -10.98 -13.93
N PRO A 9 -0.33 -11.87 -13.28
CA PRO A 9 -0.29 -13.29 -13.61
C PRO A 9 -0.76 -13.50 -15.06
N THR A 10 -0.08 -14.37 -15.77
CA THR A 10 -0.40 -14.72 -17.16
C THR A 10 -0.44 -16.23 -17.35
N HIS A 11 -1.27 -16.67 -18.29
CA HIS A 11 -1.40 -18.07 -18.67
C HIS A 11 -1.82 -18.16 -20.15
N PRO A 12 -1.23 -19.06 -20.96
CA PRO A 12 -1.54 -19.16 -22.40
C PRO A 12 -3.01 -19.47 -22.68
N CYS A 13 -3.71 -20.16 -21.78
CA CYS A 13 -5.15 -20.44 -21.92
C CYS A 13 -6.08 -19.29 -21.53
N LEU A 14 -5.57 -18.19 -20.98
CA LEU A 14 -6.35 -17.10 -20.43
C LEU A 14 -5.95 -15.77 -21.05
N GLN A 15 -6.93 -15.02 -21.56
CA GLN A 15 -6.72 -13.67 -22.03
C GLN A 15 -7.26 -12.67 -21.01
N LEU A 16 -6.43 -11.74 -20.53
CA LEU A 16 -6.90 -10.65 -19.68
C LEU A 16 -7.80 -9.72 -20.51
N ILE A 17 -9.06 -9.56 -20.10
CA ILE A 17 -10.05 -8.70 -20.78
C ILE A 17 -10.41 -7.46 -19.96
N ALA A 18 -10.21 -7.48 -18.64
CA ALA A 18 -10.40 -6.32 -17.79
C ALA A 18 -9.45 -6.34 -16.58
N ASN A 19 -9.05 -5.15 -16.15
CA ASN A 19 -8.18 -4.92 -15.00
C ASN A 19 -8.70 -3.68 -14.25
N SER A 20 -9.52 -3.90 -13.24
CA SER A 20 -10.14 -2.82 -12.46
C SER A 20 -9.37 -2.59 -11.18
N GLU A 21 -9.00 -1.34 -10.89
CA GLU A 21 -8.28 -0.99 -9.67
C GLU A 21 -9.22 -0.33 -8.64
N GLN A 22 -9.14 -0.83 -7.40
CA GLN A 22 -9.72 -0.24 -6.21
C GLN A 22 -8.60 0.28 -5.31
N VAL A 23 -8.46 1.60 -5.21
CA VAL A 23 -7.47 2.23 -4.32
C VAL A 23 -7.92 2.10 -2.86
N LEU A 24 -7.10 1.49 -2.00
CA LEU A 24 -7.40 1.34 -0.56
C LEU A 24 -6.69 2.39 0.30
N SER A 25 -5.47 2.77 -0.09
CA SER A 25 -4.69 3.82 0.56
C SER A 25 -3.65 4.39 -0.42
N ILE A 26 -2.82 5.34 0.05
CA ILE A 26 -1.69 5.84 -0.75
C ILE A 26 -0.63 4.76 -1.05
N HIS A 27 -0.57 3.69 -0.23
CA HIS A 27 0.45 2.64 -0.31
C HIS A 27 -0.08 1.30 -0.86
N ALA A 28 -1.39 1.13 -0.97
CA ALA A 28 -1.99 -0.15 -1.36
C ALA A 28 -3.24 0.05 -2.23
N SER A 29 -3.34 -0.74 -3.29
CA SER A 29 -4.55 -0.92 -4.08
C SER A 29 -4.86 -2.41 -4.25
N ARG A 30 -6.13 -2.72 -4.53
CA ARG A 30 -6.61 -4.04 -4.89
C ARG A 30 -6.99 -4.02 -6.36
N ARG A 31 -6.66 -5.07 -7.10
CA ARG A 31 -7.02 -5.19 -8.52
C ARG A 31 -7.90 -6.41 -8.75
N LEU A 32 -8.99 -6.21 -9.47
CA LEU A 32 -9.84 -7.29 -10.00
C LEU A 32 -9.44 -7.53 -11.45
N LEU A 33 -8.85 -8.69 -11.70
CA LEU A 33 -8.45 -9.13 -13.03
C LEU A 33 -9.51 -10.07 -13.58
N THR A 34 -10.03 -9.79 -14.76
CA THR A 34 -11.02 -10.62 -15.44
C THR A 34 -10.38 -11.24 -16.66
N TYR A 35 -10.39 -12.57 -16.72
CA TYR A 35 -9.84 -13.33 -17.82
C TYR A 35 -10.95 -14.03 -18.62
N LYS A 36 -10.78 -14.06 -19.93
CA LYS A 36 -11.55 -14.91 -20.84
C LYS A 36 -10.78 -16.22 -21.03
N LYS A 37 -11.48 -17.35 -20.84
CA LYS A 37 -10.95 -18.67 -21.17
C LYS A 37 -10.87 -18.83 -22.69
N LEU A 38 -9.69 -19.17 -23.19
CA LEU A 38 -9.45 -19.40 -24.61
C LEU A 38 -9.55 -20.89 -24.96
N ARG A 39 -9.01 -21.77 -24.10
CA ARG A 39 -9.02 -23.23 -24.26
C ARG A 39 -8.84 -23.94 -22.92
N GLU A 40 -8.91 -25.27 -22.94
CA GLU A 40 -8.48 -26.08 -21.81
C GLU A 40 -6.95 -26.11 -21.69
N PRO A 41 -6.42 -26.18 -20.45
CA PRO A 41 -4.99 -26.32 -20.22
C PRO A 41 -4.48 -27.65 -20.78
N GLN A 42 -3.23 -27.62 -21.24
CA GLN A 42 -2.42 -28.77 -21.60
C GLN A 42 -1.29 -28.90 -20.59
N ASP A 43 -0.68 -30.09 -20.49
CA ASP A 43 0.34 -30.38 -19.48
C ASP A 43 1.61 -29.52 -19.64
N ASP A 44 1.85 -28.97 -20.83
CA ASP A 44 2.98 -28.10 -21.18
C ASP A 44 2.70 -26.60 -20.94
N ASP A 45 1.48 -26.24 -20.53
CA ASP A 45 1.12 -24.85 -20.25
C ASP A 45 1.72 -24.37 -18.93
N LEU A 46 2.73 -23.50 -19.03
CA LEU A 46 3.34 -22.87 -17.86
C LEU A 46 2.60 -21.58 -17.49
N ALA A 47 2.12 -21.51 -16.25
CA ALA A 47 1.63 -20.28 -15.64
C ALA A 47 2.80 -19.40 -15.21
N SER A 48 2.75 -18.10 -15.53
CA SER A 48 3.68 -17.13 -14.95
C SER A 48 3.04 -16.54 -13.68
N THR A 49 3.49 -17.00 -12.52
CA THR A 49 3.12 -16.43 -11.22
C THR A 49 4.21 -15.47 -10.76
N VAL A 50 4.01 -14.18 -11.03
CA VAL A 50 4.97 -13.15 -10.58
C VAL A 50 4.67 -12.84 -9.11
N ASN A 51 5.45 -13.45 -8.22
CA ASN A 51 5.51 -13.15 -6.78
C ASN A 51 4.16 -13.16 -6.04
N ILE A 52 3.75 -14.35 -5.58
CA ILE A 52 2.80 -14.50 -4.48
C ILE A 52 3.58 -14.30 -3.17
N LEU A 53 4.15 -13.11 -2.95
CA LEU A 53 4.37 -12.72 -1.55
C LEU A 53 2.97 -12.59 -0.95
N ASP A 54 2.72 -13.24 0.19
CA ASP A 54 1.38 -13.22 0.79
C ASP A 54 0.99 -11.76 1.00
N PHE A 55 -0.07 -11.34 0.30
CA PHE A 55 -0.62 -9.98 0.40
C PHE A 55 -0.85 -9.60 1.87
N ARG A 56 -1.12 -10.60 2.72
CA ARG A 56 -1.25 -10.44 4.16
C ARG A 56 0.06 -9.93 4.77
N GLU A 57 1.19 -10.58 4.49
CA GLU A 57 2.50 -10.20 5.00
C GLU A 57 2.88 -8.79 4.54
N MET A 58 2.74 -8.49 3.25
CA MET A 58 3.04 -7.14 2.72
C MET A 58 2.16 -6.05 3.34
N TYR A 59 0.86 -6.31 3.51
CA TYR A 59 -0.10 -5.32 4.04
C TYR A 59 0.09 -5.06 5.54
N PHE A 60 0.49 -6.08 6.32
CA PHE A 60 0.76 -5.93 7.75
C PHE A 60 2.19 -5.44 8.03
N ALA A 61 3.20 -5.89 7.28
CA ALA A 61 4.60 -5.45 7.45
C ALA A 61 4.79 -3.96 7.14
N LEU A 62 4.03 -3.39 6.19
CA LEU A 62 4.06 -1.94 5.91
C LEU A 62 3.36 -1.08 6.99
N ARG A 63 2.83 -1.70 8.06
CA ARG A 63 2.13 -1.04 9.17
C ARG A 63 2.87 -1.14 10.51
N ASP A 64 4.21 -1.13 10.48
CA ASP A 64 5.01 -1.14 11.72
C ASP A 64 4.61 -0.03 12.71
N GLU A 65 4.08 1.11 12.23
CA GLU A 65 3.47 2.12 13.11
C GLU A 65 1.97 1.87 13.29
N THR A 66 1.58 1.44 14.49
CA THR A 66 0.19 1.30 14.88
C THR A 66 -0.50 2.67 14.88
N ARG A 67 -1.83 2.68 14.69
CA ARG A 67 -2.64 3.91 14.81
C ARG A 67 -2.45 4.62 16.16
N LYS A 68 -2.18 3.84 17.22
CA LYS A 68 -1.94 4.35 18.58
C LYS A 68 -0.61 5.09 18.64
N GLU A 69 0.48 4.50 18.12
CA GLU A 69 1.80 5.15 18.06
C GLU A 69 1.75 6.44 17.25
N LYS A 70 1.13 6.41 16.07
CA LYS A 70 0.97 7.61 15.23
C LYS A 70 0.20 8.72 15.94
N ARG A 71 -0.83 8.37 16.73
CA ARG A 71 -1.61 9.33 17.53
C ARG A 71 -0.79 9.91 18.67
N MET A 72 -0.01 9.08 19.36
CA MET A 72 0.88 9.51 20.45
C MET A 72 1.98 10.43 19.93
N LYS A 73 2.62 10.09 18.81
CA LYS A 73 3.66 10.91 18.16
C LYS A 73 3.14 12.30 17.81
N ARG A 74 1.97 12.40 17.17
CA ARG A 74 1.30 13.68 16.87
C ARG A 74 0.90 14.47 18.12
N ALA A 75 0.56 13.80 19.22
CA ALA A 75 0.27 14.47 20.48
C ALA A 75 1.56 15.05 21.09
N ALA A 76 2.66 14.29 21.07
CA ALA A 76 3.97 14.74 21.52
C ALA A 76 4.48 15.93 20.70
N GLU A 77 4.40 15.88 19.37
CA GLU A 77 4.77 17.00 18.48
C GLU A 77 3.95 18.25 18.81
N ARG A 78 2.64 18.12 19.05
CA ARG A 78 1.79 19.27 19.44
C ARG A 78 2.17 19.84 20.81
N ALA A 79 2.51 18.99 21.77
CA ALA A 79 2.95 19.44 23.09
C ALA A 79 4.30 20.18 23.00
N GLN A 80 5.25 19.68 22.21
CA GLN A 80 6.52 20.35 21.97
C GLN A 80 6.33 21.70 21.27
N ASN A 81 5.53 21.74 20.20
CA ASN A 81 5.24 22.99 19.48
C ASN A 81 4.55 24.03 20.39
N LYS A 82 3.67 23.59 21.29
CA LYS A 82 3.03 24.47 22.29
C LYS A 82 4.06 25.03 23.27
N ALA A 83 4.92 24.18 23.83
CA ALA A 83 5.95 24.59 24.78
C ALA A 83 6.96 25.56 24.13
N GLU A 84 7.35 25.31 22.87
CA GLU A 84 8.24 26.18 22.12
C GLU A 84 7.59 27.54 21.83
N TRP A 85 6.30 27.55 21.46
CA TRP A 85 5.54 28.79 21.31
C TRP A 85 5.44 29.59 22.61
N GLU A 86 5.13 28.93 23.73
CA GLU A 86 5.05 29.57 25.05
C GLU A 86 6.41 30.14 25.50
N ARG A 87 7.52 29.46 25.19
CA ARG A 87 8.88 29.96 25.43
C ARG A 87 9.14 31.22 24.60
N ARG A 88 8.85 31.17 23.30
CA ARG A 88 9.04 32.31 22.39
C ARG A 88 8.20 33.53 22.80
N CYS A 89 6.97 33.31 23.28
CA CYS A 89 6.11 34.38 23.80
C CYS A 89 6.70 35.01 25.06
N ARG A 90 7.21 34.22 26.01
CA ARG A 90 7.88 34.75 27.22
C ARG A 90 9.11 35.58 26.86
N GLU A 91 9.99 35.05 26.02
CA GLU A 91 11.20 35.76 25.56
C GLU A 91 10.88 37.06 24.78
N SER A 92 9.72 37.13 24.11
CA SER A 92 9.25 38.33 23.44
C SER A 92 8.59 39.34 24.36
N THR A 93 8.13 38.93 25.55
CA THR A 93 7.51 39.82 26.55
C THR A 93 8.56 40.41 27.49
N GLU A 94 9.70 39.73 27.63
CA GLU A 94 10.84 40.14 28.46
C GLU A 94 11.87 41.03 27.72
N ARG A 95 11.65 41.32 26.42
CA ARG A 95 12.40 42.32 25.63
C ARG A 95 11.65 43.63 25.54
#